data_AF-A0A8X7CVP1-F1
#
_entry.id   AF-A0A8X7CVP1-F1
#
_cell.length_a   1.000
_cell.length_b   1.000
_cell.length_c   1.000
_cell.angle_alpha   90.00
_cell.angle_beta   90.00
_cell.angle_gamma   90.00
#
_symmetry.space_group_name_H-M   'P 1'
#
loop_
_entity.id
_entity.type
_entity.pdbx_description
1 polymer ?
#
loop_
_entity_poly.entity_id
_entity_poly.type
_entity_poly.pdbx_seq_one_letter_code
_entity_poly.pdbx_strand_id
1 'polypeptide(L)'
;MMTFQELFIVLVSNDMLKKSDAIILLEGDGFFRIDKALELYLQKWASFIVISGGIQNLDKGSFPAAQLYEALVKKNVNDSDIIIEDMSLNTREQAENIIKLSQENGWKRIIIVASHYHQYRAFLTFLKVVLDKKIDLEIINAAVSDLAWFENLKWGVRFELLKEEFEKIKKYKKVGHVATFQEAINYFKWKELQI
;
A
#
# COMPACT_ATOMS: atom_id res chain seq x y z
N MET A 1 16.55 23.30 9.23
CA MET A 1 15.08 23.23 9.02
C MET A 1 14.80 21.91 8.31
N MET A 2 13.80 21.14 8.74
CA MET A 2 13.47 19.85 8.10
C MET A 2 12.93 20.08 6.68
N THR A 3 13.30 19.20 5.76
CA THR A 3 12.80 19.14 4.39
C THR A 3 11.39 18.56 4.34
N PHE A 4 10.63 18.85 3.28
CA PHE A 4 9.32 18.20 3.07
C PHE A 4 9.41 16.69 2.98
N GLN A 5 10.53 16.14 2.50
CA GLN A 5 10.76 14.70 2.46
C GLN A 5 10.84 14.09 3.86
N GLU A 6 11.61 14.71 4.77
CA GLU A 6 11.74 14.24 6.15
C GLU A 6 10.41 14.33 6.90
N LEU A 7 9.68 15.44 6.75
CA LEU A 7 8.36 15.62 7.34
C LEU A 7 7.36 14.57 6.82
N PHE A 8 7.36 14.32 5.50
CA PHE A 8 6.56 13.28 4.87
C PHE A 8 6.85 11.88 5.43
N ILE A 9 8.13 11.52 5.58
CA ILE A 9 8.54 10.22 6.13
C ILE A 9 7.98 10.04 7.55
N VAL A 10 8.09 11.08 8.39
CA VAL A 10 7.57 11.05 9.77
C VAL A 10 6.04 10.82 9.77
N LEU A 11 5.30 11.55 8.94
CA LEU A 11 3.84 11.41 8.85
C LEU A 11 3.40 10.01 8.39
N VAL A 12 4.00 9.48 7.31
CA VAL A 12 3.64 8.15 6.80
C VAL A 12 4.01 7.05 7.79
N SER A 13 5.14 7.17 8.48
CA SER A 13 5.61 6.17 9.45
C SER A 13 4.79 6.13 10.74
N ASN A 14 4.07 7.21 11.05
CA ASN A 14 3.25 7.35 12.25
C ASN A 14 1.77 7.52 11.91
N ASP A 15 1.36 7.05 10.74
CA ASP A 15 -0.05 7.10 10.34
C ASP A 15 -0.89 6.23 11.28
N MET A 16 -2.03 6.77 11.73
CA MET A 16 -2.87 6.10 12.71
C MET A 16 -3.91 5.21 12.02
N LEU A 17 -4.07 3.99 12.53
CA LEU A 17 -5.12 3.09 12.08
C LEU A 17 -6.50 3.67 12.39
N LYS A 18 -7.42 3.54 11.43
CA LYS A 18 -8.84 3.84 11.54
C LYS A 18 -9.64 2.69 10.93
N LYS A 19 -10.86 2.44 11.44
CA LYS A 19 -11.78 1.43 10.86
C LYS A 19 -12.03 1.76 9.40
N SER A 20 -11.76 0.85 8.50
CA SER A 20 -11.75 1.06 7.06
C SER A 20 -12.65 0.05 6.37
N ASP A 21 -12.94 0.26 5.09
CA ASP A 21 -13.79 -0.64 4.33
C ASP A 21 -12.99 -1.85 3.82
N ALA A 22 -11.75 -1.63 3.38
CA ALA A 22 -10.88 -2.68 2.86
C ALA A 22 -9.40 -2.53 3.28
N ILE A 23 -8.73 -3.67 3.42
CA ILE A 23 -7.27 -3.82 3.55
C ILE A 23 -6.72 -4.18 2.18
N ILE A 24 -5.86 -3.34 1.63
CA ILE A 24 -5.23 -3.53 0.33
C ILE A 24 -3.86 -4.16 0.55
N LEU A 25 -3.78 -5.47 0.33
CA LEU A 25 -2.56 -6.26 0.36
C LEU A 25 -1.84 -6.12 -0.99
N LEU A 26 -0.83 -5.26 -1.05
CA LEU A 26 -0.02 -5.10 -2.25
C LEU A 26 0.97 -6.26 -2.42
N GLU A 27 1.06 -6.83 -3.61
CA GLU A 27 2.05 -7.86 -3.94
C GLU A 27 3.51 -7.36 -3.86
N GLY A 28 4.43 -8.27 -3.55
CA GLY A 28 5.87 -8.04 -3.45
C GLY A 28 6.43 -8.31 -2.06
N ASP A 29 7.75 -8.46 -1.95
CA ASP A 29 8.44 -8.89 -0.72
C ASP A 29 7.91 -10.24 -0.19
N GLY A 30 7.62 -11.17 -1.09
CA GLY A 30 7.15 -12.51 -0.76
C GLY A 30 5.83 -12.53 0.01
N PHE A 31 5.78 -13.33 1.06
CA PHE A 31 4.59 -13.50 1.90
C PHE A 31 4.60 -12.61 3.15
N PHE A 32 5.62 -11.75 3.33
CA PHE A 32 5.82 -10.95 4.54
C PHE A 32 4.70 -9.93 4.81
N ARG A 33 3.92 -9.58 3.79
CA ARG A 33 2.78 -8.64 3.92
C ARG A 33 1.48 -9.32 4.35
N ILE A 34 1.36 -10.64 4.17
CA ILE A 34 0.13 -11.38 4.50
C ILE A 34 -0.18 -11.29 5.99
N ASP A 35 0.83 -11.50 6.84
CA ASP A 35 0.59 -11.54 8.29
C ASP A 35 0.07 -10.20 8.81
N LYS A 36 0.55 -9.07 8.25
CA LYS A 36 0.01 -7.76 8.61
C LYS A 36 -1.42 -7.56 8.12
N ALA A 37 -1.73 -7.96 6.88
CA ALA A 37 -3.10 -7.87 6.37
C ALA A 37 -4.07 -8.75 7.18
N LEU A 38 -3.65 -9.96 7.53
CA LEU A 38 -4.41 -10.88 8.37
C LEU A 38 -4.61 -10.33 9.78
N GLU A 39 -3.55 -9.80 10.42
CA GLU A 39 -3.65 -9.17 11.74
C GLU A 39 -4.73 -8.09 11.74
N LEU A 40 -4.70 -7.22 10.73
CA LEU A 40 -5.67 -6.13 10.60
C LEU A 40 -7.10 -6.64 10.41
N TYR A 41 -7.26 -7.67 9.57
CA TYR A 41 -8.55 -8.31 9.31
C TYR A 41 -9.12 -8.98 10.57
N LEU A 42 -8.31 -9.77 11.30
CA LEU A 42 -8.74 -10.44 12.53
C LEU A 42 -9.11 -9.46 13.66
N GLN A 43 -8.42 -8.32 13.72
CA GLN A 43 -8.76 -7.20 14.61
C GLN A 43 -9.95 -6.35 14.10
N LYS A 44 -10.57 -6.78 12.99
CA LYS A 44 -11.74 -6.15 12.34
C LYS A 44 -11.48 -4.71 11.92
N TRP A 45 -10.24 -4.37 11.54
CA TRP A 45 -9.92 -3.02 11.04
C TRP A 45 -10.56 -2.74 9.70
N ALA A 46 -10.84 -3.77 8.89
CA ALA A 46 -11.69 -3.71 7.72
C ALA A 46 -12.42 -5.03 7.50
N SER A 47 -13.46 -5.00 6.67
CA SER A 47 -14.28 -6.18 6.36
C SER A 47 -13.69 -7.00 5.20
N PHE A 48 -12.95 -6.36 4.28
CA PHE A 48 -12.40 -7.01 3.10
C PHE A 48 -10.87 -6.99 3.10
N ILE A 49 -10.25 -8.04 2.55
CA ILE A 49 -8.86 -8.05 2.09
C ILE A 49 -8.86 -8.06 0.57
N VAL A 50 -8.22 -7.07 -0.05
CA VAL A 50 -8.01 -7.02 -1.50
C VAL A 50 -6.55 -7.36 -1.80
N ILE A 51 -6.30 -8.47 -2.49
CA ILE A 51 -4.99 -8.79 -3.05
C ILE A 51 -4.83 -7.97 -4.33
N SER A 52 -3.79 -7.14 -4.43
CA SER A 52 -3.57 -6.27 -5.60
C SER A 52 -2.19 -6.46 -6.20
N GLY A 53 -2.18 -6.83 -7.49
CA GLY A 53 -0.99 -7.09 -8.29
C GLY A 53 -1.20 -8.26 -9.25
N GLY A 54 -0.71 -8.11 -10.49
CA GLY A 54 -0.79 -9.12 -11.55
C GLY A 54 0.55 -9.56 -12.10
N ILE A 55 1.66 -8.97 -11.61
CA ILE A 55 3.00 -9.35 -12.06
C ILE A 55 3.52 -10.52 -11.25
N GLN A 56 3.80 -11.60 -11.96
CA GLN A 56 4.61 -12.69 -11.45
C GLN A 56 6.08 -12.34 -11.71
N ASN A 57 6.77 -11.91 -10.66
CA ASN A 57 8.20 -11.61 -10.70
C ASN A 57 8.84 -12.07 -9.39
N LEU A 58 9.29 -13.32 -9.40
CA LEU A 58 9.90 -13.98 -8.25
C LEU A 58 11.20 -13.28 -7.81
N ASP A 59 11.89 -12.60 -8.72
CA ASP A 59 13.11 -11.83 -8.41
C ASP A 59 12.80 -10.52 -7.68
N LYS A 60 11.53 -10.15 -7.58
CA LYS A 60 11.02 -9.03 -6.76
C LYS A 60 10.14 -9.52 -5.60
N GLY A 61 10.09 -10.83 -5.37
CA GLY A 61 9.19 -11.45 -4.40
C GLY A 61 7.71 -11.26 -4.73
N SER A 62 7.37 -11.06 -6.01
CA SER A 62 5.98 -10.98 -6.47
C SER A 62 5.53 -12.37 -6.89
N PHE A 63 4.59 -12.93 -6.13
CA PHE A 63 4.02 -14.26 -6.34
C PHE A 63 2.63 -14.12 -6.96
N PRO A 64 2.10 -15.16 -7.65
CA PRO A 64 0.75 -15.11 -8.20
C PRO A 64 -0.29 -14.85 -7.11
N ALA A 65 -1.27 -13.98 -7.37
CA ALA A 65 -2.38 -13.67 -6.46
C ALA A 65 -3.08 -14.93 -5.91
N ALA A 66 -3.22 -15.98 -6.72
CA ALA A 66 -3.77 -17.28 -6.29
C ALA A 66 -3.01 -17.89 -5.10
N GLN A 67 -1.68 -17.76 -5.04
CA GLN A 67 -0.90 -18.28 -3.91
C GLN A 67 -1.10 -17.44 -2.64
N LEU A 68 -1.26 -16.12 -2.78
CA LEU A 68 -1.58 -15.23 -1.66
C LEU A 68 -2.99 -15.52 -1.14
N TYR A 69 -3.95 -15.72 -2.05
CA TYR A 69 -5.31 -16.13 -1.73
C TYR A 69 -5.33 -17.45 -0.96
N GLU A 70 -4.64 -18.50 -1.46
CA GLU A 70 -4.54 -19.77 -0.74
C GLU A 70 -3.93 -19.60 0.66
N ALA A 71 -2.92 -18.73 0.81
CA ALA A 71 -2.29 -18.46 2.10
C ALA A 71 -3.26 -17.78 3.08
N LEU A 72 -4.13 -16.87 2.61
CA LEU A 72 -5.18 -16.25 3.44
C LEU A 72 -6.26 -17.26 3.83
N VAL A 73 -6.75 -18.07 2.89
CA VAL A 73 -7.76 -19.11 3.15
C VAL A 73 -7.23 -20.16 4.14
N LYS A 74 -5.98 -20.61 4.00
CA LYS A 74 -5.32 -21.52 4.97
C LYS A 74 -5.22 -20.92 6.38
N LYS A 75 -5.31 -19.60 6.51
CA LYS A 75 -5.34 -18.86 7.78
C LYS A 75 -6.77 -18.49 8.22
N ASN A 76 -7.78 -19.14 7.67
CA ASN A 76 -9.21 -18.99 8.01
C ASN A 76 -9.80 -17.61 7.73
N VAL A 77 -9.30 -16.89 6.73
CA VAL A 77 -10.02 -15.75 6.14
C VAL A 77 -11.19 -16.30 5.31
N ASN A 78 -12.39 -15.72 5.44
CA ASN A 78 -13.54 -16.16 4.67
C ASN A 78 -13.32 -15.83 3.19
N ASP A 79 -13.70 -16.77 2.31
CA ASP A 79 -13.61 -16.57 0.86
C ASP A 79 -14.37 -15.32 0.39
N SER A 80 -15.58 -15.09 0.92
CA SER A 80 -16.41 -13.91 0.61
C SER A 80 -15.78 -12.58 0.96
N ASP A 81 -14.76 -12.59 1.83
CA ASP A 81 -14.13 -11.40 2.38
C ASP A 81 -12.80 -11.11 1.65
N ILE A 82 -12.40 -11.96 0.69
CA ILE A 82 -11.20 -11.78 -0.13
C ILE A 82 -11.60 -11.36 -1.55
N ILE A 83 -11.00 -10.27 -2.03
CA ILE A 83 -11.14 -9.79 -3.41
C ILE A 83 -9.77 -9.88 -4.09
N ILE A 84 -9.75 -10.35 -5.34
CA ILE A 84 -8.52 -10.43 -6.14
C ILE A 84 -8.57 -9.36 -7.23
N GLU A 85 -7.53 -8.53 -7.28
CA GLU A 85 -7.24 -7.58 -8.35
C GLU A 85 -5.88 -7.96 -8.96
N ASP A 86 -5.88 -8.83 -9.96
CA ASP A 86 -4.66 -9.42 -10.56
C ASP A 86 -4.33 -8.88 -11.96
N MET A 87 -4.89 -7.73 -12.32
CA MET A 87 -4.69 -7.12 -13.64
C MET A 87 -3.57 -6.07 -13.65
N SER A 88 -3.12 -5.61 -12.48
CA SER A 88 -2.17 -4.50 -12.37
C SER A 88 -0.71 -4.93 -12.56
N LEU A 89 -0.03 -4.30 -13.52
CA LEU A 89 1.38 -4.52 -13.85
C LEU A 89 2.34 -3.56 -13.15
N ASN A 90 1.85 -2.61 -12.38
CA ASN A 90 2.69 -1.71 -11.59
C ASN A 90 1.86 -1.03 -10.51
N THR A 91 2.53 -0.34 -9.59
CA THR A 91 1.88 0.34 -8.47
C THR A 91 0.89 1.43 -8.90
N ARG A 92 1.05 2.01 -10.10
CA ARG A 92 0.11 3.03 -10.61
C ARG A 92 -1.18 2.38 -11.07
N GLU A 93 -1.11 1.28 -11.79
CA GLU A 93 -2.27 0.47 -12.17
C GLU A 93 -2.98 -0.09 -10.93
N GLN A 94 -2.23 -0.59 -9.93
CA GLN A 94 -2.80 -1.02 -8.64
C GLN A 94 -3.62 0.10 -8.01
N ALA A 95 -3.05 1.31 -7.92
CA ALA A 95 -3.77 2.46 -7.39
C ALA A 95 -5.04 2.79 -8.20
N GLU A 96 -4.96 2.78 -9.54
CA GLU A 96 -6.09 3.08 -10.41
C GLU A 96 -7.22 2.07 -10.29
N ASN A 97 -6.90 0.78 -10.25
CA ASN A 97 -7.85 -0.32 -10.12
C ASN A 97 -8.46 -0.36 -8.72
N ILE A 98 -7.67 -0.18 -7.66
CA ILE A 98 -8.20 -0.14 -6.29
C ILE A 98 -9.09 1.07 -6.08
N ILE A 99 -8.75 2.25 -6.60
CA ILE A 99 -9.61 3.43 -6.47
C ILE A 99 -10.90 3.24 -7.26
N LYS A 100 -10.84 2.62 -8.45
CA LYS A 100 -12.05 2.22 -9.18
C LYS A 100 -12.92 1.27 -8.36
N LEU A 101 -12.33 0.22 -7.78
CA LEU A 101 -13.02 -0.73 -6.91
C LEU A 101 -13.64 -0.04 -5.69
N SER A 102 -12.93 0.91 -5.07
CA SER A 102 -13.45 1.72 -3.97
C SER A 102 -14.69 2.52 -4.38
N GLN A 103 -14.69 3.12 -5.58
CA GLN A 103 -15.85 3.84 -6.09
C GLN A 103 -17.05 2.91 -6.36
N GLU A 104 -16.80 1.76 -6.97
CA GLU A 104 -17.83 0.76 -7.29
C GLU A 104 -18.50 0.18 -6.04
N ASN A 105 -17.73 0.04 -4.94
CA ASN A 105 -18.23 -0.47 -3.66
C ASN A 105 -18.61 0.63 -2.66
N GLY A 106 -18.50 1.91 -3.03
CA GLY A 106 -18.79 3.03 -2.15
C GLY A 106 -17.86 3.16 -0.93
N TRP A 107 -16.66 2.59 -0.99
CA TRP A 107 -15.67 2.66 0.09
C TRP A 107 -15.20 4.10 0.29
N LYS A 108 -15.06 4.48 1.56
CA LYS A 108 -14.61 5.78 2.03
C LYS A 108 -13.23 5.74 2.65
N ARG A 109 -12.77 4.56 3.08
CA ARG A 109 -11.45 4.41 3.68
C ARG A 109 -10.82 3.07 3.34
N ILE A 110 -9.54 3.10 2.99
CA ILE A 110 -8.75 1.90 2.71
C ILE A 110 -7.45 1.89 3.52
N ILE A 111 -6.99 0.70 3.89
CA ILE A 111 -5.70 0.49 4.54
C ILE A 111 -4.73 -0.11 3.53
N ILE A 112 -3.65 0.59 3.19
CA ILE A 112 -2.61 0.06 2.30
C ILE A 112 -1.56 -0.67 3.14
N VAL A 113 -1.41 -1.96 2.89
CA VAL A 113 -0.38 -2.82 3.48
C VAL A 113 0.74 -3.04 2.46
N ALA A 114 1.92 -2.51 2.78
CA ALA A 114 3.15 -2.75 2.05
C ALA A 114 4.33 -2.93 3.01
N SER A 115 5.44 -3.47 2.52
CA SER A 115 6.68 -3.52 3.31
C SER A 115 7.16 -2.10 3.64
N HIS A 116 7.79 -1.92 4.80
CA HIS A 116 8.28 -0.62 5.29
C HIS A 116 9.12 0.19 4.27
N TYR A 117 9.86 -0.48 3.38
CA TYR A 117 10.66 0.21 2.37
C TYR A 117 9.84 0.69 1.15
N HIS A 118 8.71 0.05 0.87
CA HIS A 118 7.85 0.31 -0.30
C HIS A 118 6.66 1.25 0.03
N GLN A 119 6.20 1.27 1.28
CA GLN A 119 5.02 2.02 1.73
C GLN A 119 4.99 3.47 1.22
N TYR A 120 6.12 4.18 1.27
CA TYR A 120 6.21 5.58 0.86
C TYR A 120 5.85 5.79 -0.61
N ARG A 121 6.40 4.99 -1.52
CA ARG A 121 6.11 5.11 -2.95
C ARG A 121 4.68 4.67 -3.24
N ALA A 122 4.24 3.56 -2.64
CA ALA A 122 2.86 3.08 -2.77
C ALA A 122 1.87 4.16 -2.38
N PHE A 123 2.02 4.75 -1.19
CA PHE A 123 1.17 5.84 -0.71
C PHE A 123 1.15 7.04 -1.65
N LEU A 124 2.32 7.55 -2.08
CA LEU A 124 2.36 8.70 -2.99
C LEU A 124 1.73 8.39 -4.36
N THR A 125 1.82 7.15 -4.83
CA THR A 125 1.16 6.72 -6.07
C THR A 125 -0.37 6.68 -5.89
N PHE A 126 -0.87 6.09 -4.81
CA PHE A 126 -2.31 6.05 -4.51
C PHE A 126 -2.88 7.45 -4.31
N LEU A 127 -2.20 8.26 -3.50
CA LEU A 127 -2.58 9.65 -3.27
C LEU A 127 -2.65 10.43 -4.58
N LYS A 128 -1.70 10.21 -5.50
CA LYS A 128 -1.73 10.89 -6.80
C LYS A 128 -3.01 10.60 -7.57
N VAL A 129 -3.42 9.32 -7.65
CA VAL A 129 -4.67 8.95 -8.31
C VAL A 129 -5.88 9.57 -7.61
N VAL A 130 -5.93 9.53 -6.28
CA VAL A 130 -7.02 10.15 -5.49
C VAL A 130 -7.16 11.63 -5.80
N LEU A 131 -6.03 12.36 -5.81
CA LEU A 131 -6.01 13.80 -6.11
C LEU A 131 -6.38 14.09 -7.57
N ASP A 132 -5.84 13.33 -8.53
CA ASP A 132 -6.10 13.52 -9.96
C ASP A 132 -7.58 13.29 -10.30
N LYS A 133 -8.17 12.25 -9.70
CA LYS A 133 -9.58 11.90 -9.88
C LYS A 133 -10.53 12.67 -8.94
N LYS A 134 -9.98 13.46 -8.01
CA LYS A 134 -10.73 14.22 -6.98
C LYS A 134 -11.70 13.33 -6.19
N ILE A 135 -11.23 12.15 -5.79
CA ILE A 135 -12.03 11.19 -5.03
C ILE A 135 -11.96 11.52 -3.55
N ASP A 136 -13.11 11.47 -2.89
CA ASP A 136 -13.22 11.53 -1.44
C ASP A 136 -12.97 10.14 -0.85
N LEU A 137 -11.69 9.77 -0.70
CA LEU A 137 -11.22 8.49 -0.19
C LEU A 137 -10.04 8.70 0.78
N GLU A 138 -10.18 8.23 2.01
CA GLU A 138 -9.12 8.26 3.01
C GLU A 138 -8.22 7.01 2.90
N ILE A 139 -6.96 7.23 2.58
CA ILE A 139 -5.87 6.25 2.61
C ILE A 139 -5.22 6.21 4.00
N ILE A 140 -5.14 5.02 4.59
CA ILE A 140 -4.41 4.70 5.81
C ILE A 140 -3.17 3.88 5.45
N ASN A 141 -2.00 4.23 6.00
CA ASN A 141 -0.78 3.47 5.82
C ASN A 141 -0.61 2.44 6.95
N ALA A 142 -0.38 1.18 6.60
CA ALA A 142 -0.06 0.12 7.56
C ALA A 142 1.13 -0.70 7.07
N ALA A 143 2.32 -0.10 7.19
CA ALA A 143 3.55 -0.77 6.80
C ALA A 143 3.84 -1.99 7.68
N VAL A 144 4.42 -3.03 7.08
CA VAL A 144 5.02 -4.14 7.83
C VAL A 144 6.35 -3.65 8.42
N SER A 145 6.39 -3.42 9.74
CA SER A 145 7.52 -2.76 10.42
C SER A 145 8.44 -3.68 11.23
N ASP A 146 8.09 -4.96 11.35
CA ASP A 146 8.80 -5.99 12.11
C ASP A 146 9.77 -6.83 11.24
N LEU A 147 10.13 -6.32 10.06
CA LEU A 147 11.05 -6.97 9.13
C LEU A 147 12.49 -6.45 9.31
N ALA A 148 13.47 -7.33 9.12
CA ALA A 148 14.87 -6.97 9.18
C ALA A 148 15.29 -6.14 7.94
N TRP A 149 15.96 -5.01 8.19
CA TRP A 149 16.43 -4.09 7.13
C TRP A 149 17.61 -4.62 6.32
N PHE A 150 18.51 -5.36 6.96
CA PHE A 150 19.81 -5.77 6.40
C PHE A 150 19.87 -7.25 6.02
N GLU A 151 18.74 -7.96 6.14
CA GLU A 151 18.61 -9.34 5.66
C GLU A 151 18.77 -9.40 4.14
N ASN A 152 19.57 -10.35 3.67
CA ASN A 152 19.79 -10.58 2.24
C ASN A 152 18.80 -11.63 1.73
N LEU A 153 17.73 -11.16 1.09
CA LEU A 153 16.69 -12.00 0.49
C LEU A 153 17.00 -12.28 -0.98
N LYS A 154 16.27 -13.23 -1.58
CA LYS A 154 16.37 -13.53 -3.02
C LYS A 154 16.20 -12.29 -3.91
N TRP A 155 15.37 -11.34 -3.49
CA TRP A 155 15.07 -10.10 -4.21
C TRP A 155 15.82 -8.87 -3.67
N GLY A 156 16.87 -9.08 -2.87
CA GLY A 156 17.76 -8.03 -2.38
C GLY A 156 17.60 -7.67 -0.91
N VAL A 157 18.34 -6.65 -0.49
CA VAL A 157 18.38 -6.14 0.89
C VAL A 157 17.40 -4.99 1.03
N ARG A 158 16.46 -5.06 1.99
CA ARG A 158 15.38 -4.06 2.14
C ARG A 158 15.90 -2.62 2.32
N PHE A 159 17.05 -2.45 2.97
CA PHE A 159 17.71 -1.14 3.09
C PHE A 159 18.15 -0.56 1.74
N GLU A 160 18.67 -1.38 0.82
CA GLU A 160 19.03 -0.93 -0.53
C GLU A 160 17.78 -0.70 -1.38
N LEU A 161 16.77 -1.56 -1.26
CA LEU A 161 15.47 -1.36 -1.91
C LEU A 161 14.83 -0.03 -1.48
N LEU A 162 14.93 0.37 -0.21
CA LEU A 162 14.48 1.70 0.24
C LEU A 162 15.13 2.83 -0.56
N LYS A 163 16.45 2.77 -0.78
CA LYS A 163 17.15 3.80 -1.58
C LYS A 163 16.61 3.83 -3.01
N GLU A 164 16.44 2.67 -3.63
CA GLU A 164 15.85 2.57 -4.97
C GLU A 164 14.44 3.14 -5.02
N GLU A 165 13.61 2.89 -4.00
CA GLU A 165 12.26 3.41 -3.91
C GLU A 165 12.24 4.94 -3.89
N PHE A 166 13.18 5.58 -3.19
CA PHE A 166 13.31 7.05 -3.19
C PHE A 166 13.84 7.61 -4.52
N GLU A 167 14.73 6.90 -5.22
CA GLU A 167 15.13 7.26 -6.58
C GLU A 167 13.95 7.13 -7.57
N LYS A 168 13.13 6.08 -7.43
CA LYS A 168 11.87 5.94 -8.19
C LYS A 168 10.90 7.06 -7.88
N ILE A 169 10.72 7.47 -6.62
CA ILE A 169 9.87 8.61 -6.26
C ILE A 169 10.36 9.88 -6.97
N LYS A 170 11.67 10.17 -6.96
CA LYS A 170 12.24 11.33 -7.69
C LYS A 170 11.95 11.26 -9.18
N LYS A 171 12.14 10.09 -9.81
CA LYS A 171 11.87 9.87 -11.23
C LYS A 171 10.40 10.04 -11.57
N TYR A 172 9.51 9.39 -10.83
CA TYR A 172 8.07 9.39 -11.08
C TYR A 172 7.42 10.73 -10.77
N LYS A 173 7.97 11.51 -9.84
CA LYS A 173 7.54 12.88 -9.57
C LYS A 173 7.72 13.77 -10.80
N LYS A 174 8.81 13.62 -11.56
CA LYS A 174 9.08 14.40 -12.78
C LYS A 174 8.05 14.17 -13.89
N VAL A 175 7.47 12.98 -13.94
CA VAL A 175 6.44 12.60 -14.93
C VAL A 175 5.02 12.63 -14.35
N GLY A 176 4.84 13.11 -13.12
CA GLY A 176 3.52 13.27 -12.49
C GLY A 176 2.84 11.97 -12.04
N HIS A 177 3.55 10.85 -11.95
CA HIS A 177 2.95 9.55 -11.56
C HIS A 177 2.82 9.34 -10.04
N VAL A 178 3.45 10.21 -9.23
CA VAL A 178 3.35 10.22 -7.76
C VAL A 178 3.05 11.61 -7.26
N ALA A 179 2.38 11.70 -6.12
CA ALA A 179 2.16 12.94 -5.43
C ALA A 179 3.49 13.51 -4.92
N THR A 180 3.55 14.82 -4.80
CA THR A 180 4.64 15.52 -4.15
C THR A 180 4.56 15.35 -2.63
N PHE A 181 5.70 15.49 -1.94
CA PHE A 181 5.72 15.48 -0.48
C PHE A 181 4.85 16.61 0.12
N GLN A 182 4.74 17.75 -0.55
CA GLN A 182 3.89 18.85 -0.11
C GLN A 182 2.39 18.50 -0.23
N GLU A 183 1.98 17.85 -1.33
CA GLU A 183 0.61 17.34 -1.48
C GLU A 183 0.29 16.29 -0.42
N ALA A 184 1.24 15.40 -0.11
CA ALA A 184 1.09 14.43 0.97
C ALA A 184 0.91 15.10 2.34
N ILE A 185 1.73 16.10 2.67
CA ILE A 185 1.58 16.86 3.93
C ILE A 185 0.21 17.56 3.98
N ASN A 186 -0.23 18.18 2.87
CA ASN A 186 -1.54 18.82 2.81
C ASN A 186 -2.68 17.80 2.94
N TYR A 187 -2.52 16.62 2.36
CA TYR A 187 -3.45 15.51 2.50
C TYR A 187 -3.56 15.04 3.96
N PHE A 188 -2.45 14.92 4.70
CA PHE A 188 -2.50 14.59 6.14
C PHE A 188 -3.27 15.66 6.95
N LYS A 189 -3.10 16.95 6.64
CA LYS A 189 -3.90 18.02 7.26
C LYS A 189 -5.40 17.86 6.95
N TRP A 190 -5.75 17.53 5.72
CA TRP A 190 -7.15 17.26 5.34
C TRP A 190 -7.69 16.01 6.07
N LYS A 191 -6.87 14.96 6.19
CA LYS A 191 -7.20 13.69 6.84
C LYS A 191 -7.52 13.84 8.33
N GLU A 192 -6.87 14.77 9.02
CA GLU A 192 -7.16 15.10 10.43
C GLU A 192 -8.55 15.73 10.63
N LEU A 193 -9.10 16.35 9.59
CA LEU A 193 -10.43 16.96 9.62
C LEU A 193 -11.56 15.95 9.33
N GLN A 194 -11.22 14.71 8.93
CA GLN A 194 -12.19 13.66 8.67
C GLN A 194 -12.50 12.92 9.98
N ILE A 195 -13.67 13.22 10.54
CA ILE A 195 -14.23 12.61 11.77
C ILE A 195 -14.79 11.23 11.45
#